data_AF-A0A7J5UJI2-F1
#
_entry.id   AF-A0A7J5UJI2-F1
#
_cell.length_a   1.000
_cell.length_b   1.000
_cell.length_c   1.000
_cell.angle_alpha   90.00
_cell.angle_beta   90.00
_cell.angle_gamma   90.00
#
_symmetry.space_group_name_H-M   'P 1'
#
loop_
_entity.id
_entity.type
_entity.pdbx_description
1 polymer ?
#
loop_
_entity_poly.entity_id
_entity_poly.type
_entity_poly.pdbx_seq_one_letter_code
_entity_poly.pdbx_strand_id
1 'polypeptide(L)'
;MGRSRTQPGAGPRFDGHHSPGAAIPAVATGPRLGIDVVDVSRFERVLALRGDALRRRVFTPAELRACRGRPERLARRMAAKEAVAKALSTGIGPVAWRDVEVLSGQGAPAVRLTGAAAAAARAQGLDRWALSLAGDGGRAVAVVVATAVGQR
;
A
#
# COMPACT_ATOMS: atom_id res chain seq x y z
N MET A 1 18.28 -45.58 -50.05
CA MET A 1 18.02 -45.42 -48.61
C MET A 1 18.06 -43.94 -48.26
N GLY A 2 16.88 -43.31 -48.21
CA GLY A 2 16.72 -41.87 -48.03
C GLY A 2 16.81 -41.46 -46.56
N ARG A 3 17.46 -40.33 -46.29
CA ARG A 3 17.38 -39.63 -45.00
C ARG A 3 16.44 -38.44 -45.17
N SER A 4 15.24 -38.59 -44.63
CA SER A 4 14.21 -37.56 -44.53
C SER A 4 14.69 -36.44 -43.59
N ARG A 5 14.80 -35.21 -44.11
CA ARG A 5 14.98 -33.99 -43.33
C ARG A 5 13.59 -33.49 -42.93
N THR A 6 13.27 -33.54 -41.65
CA THR A 6 12.09 -32.91 -41.07
C THR A 6 12.25 -31.39 -41.09
N GLN A 7 11.29 -30.68 -41.71
CA GLN A 7 11.14 -29.23 -41.57
C GLN A 7 10.59 -28.89 -40.17
N PRO A 8 11.06 -27.82 -39.49
CA PRO A 8 10.40 -27.32 -38.30
C PRO A 8 9.13 -26.55 -38.69
N GLY A 9 8.00 -26.91 -38.06
CA GLY A 9 6.69 -26.32 -38.28
C GLY A 9 6.64 -24.83 -37.96
N ALA A 10 5.93 -24.08 -38.81
CA ALA A 10 5.59 -22.69 -38.58
C ALA A 10 4.66 -22.57 -37.36
N GLY A 11 5.17 -22.01 -36.27
CA GLY A 11 4.34 -21.58 -35.14
C GLY A 11 3.35 -20.48 -35.56
N PRO A 12 2.24 -20.31 -34.83
CA PRO A 12 1.22 -19.31 -35.17
C PRO A 12 1.84 -17.91 -35.15
N ARG A 13 1.65 -17.18 -36.25
CA ARG A 13 1.97 -15.76 -36.36
C ARG A 13 0.94 -15.02 -35.50
N PHE A 14 1.39 -14.41 -34.41
CA PHE A 14 0.57 -13.46 -33.66
C PHE A 14 0.54 -12.15 -34.44
N ASP A 15 -0.51 -11.96 -35.22
CA ASP A 15 -0.79 -10.69 -35.88
C ASP A 15 -1.14 -9.66 -34.81
N GLY A 16 -0.14 -8.85 -34.45
CA GLY A 16 -0.25 -7.80 -33.44
C GLY A 16 -1.16 -6.68 -33.90
N HIS A 17 -2.47 -6.86 -33.77
CA HIS A 17 -3.41 -5.74 -33.73
C HIS A 17 -3.21 -4.99 -32.42
N HIS A 18 -2.24 -4.06 -32.42
CA HIS A 18 -2.19 -2.97 -31.46
C HIS A 18 -3.46 -2.14 -31.66
N SER A 19 -4.47 -2.35 -30.81
CA SER A 19 -5.53 -1.37 -30.65
C SER A 19 -4.87 -0.04 -30.25
N PRO A 20 -5.19 1.09 -30.90
CA PRO A 20 -4.66 2.39 -30.48
C PRO A 20 -5.01 2.57 -29.00
N GLY A 21 -3.98 2.77 -28.18
CA GLY A 21 -4.08 2.82 -26.72
C GLY A 21 -5.14 3.83 -26.31
N ALA A 22 -6.25 3.33 -25.76
CA ALA A 22 -7.25 4.17 -25.14
C ALA A 22 -6.53 5.04 -24.10
N ALA A 23 -6.61 6.35 -24.28
CA ALA A 23 -6.02 7.30 -23.35
C ALA A 23 -6.55 7.01 -21.95
N ILE A 24 -5.65 6.67 -21.02
CA ILE A 24 -6.01 6.50 -19.61
C ILE A 24 -6.55 7.86 -19.15
N PRO A 25 -7.80 7.96 -18.65
CA PRO A 25 -8.35 9.23 -18.22
C PRO A 25 -7.44 9.87 -17.16
N ALA A 26 -7.17 11.16 -17.33
CA ALA A 26 -6.22 11.94 -16.51
C ALA A 26 -6.59 12.02 -15.02
N VAL A 27 -7.81 11.59 -14.66
CA VAL A 27 -8.20 11.33 -13.28
C VAL A 27 -8.80 9.92 -13.23
N ALA A 28 -8.19 9.03 -12.44
CA ALA A 28 -8.74 7.71 -12.22
C ALA A 28 -10.03 7.84 -11.40
N THR A 29 -11.18 7.71 -12.06
CA THR A 29 -12.54 7.81 -11.49
C THR A 29 -12.99 6.59 -10.69
N GLY A 30 -12.05 5.78 -10.19
CA GLY A 30 -12.30 4.50 -9.55
C GLY A 30 -11.72 4.38 -8.14
N PRO A 31 -11.96 3.25 -7.46
CA PRO A 31 -11.33 2.96 -6.17
C PRO A 31 -9.80 3.09 -6.29
N ARG A 32 -9.20 3.71 -5.28
CA ARG A 32 -7.75 3.79 -5.14
C ARG A 32 -7.26 2.59 -4.34
N LEU A 33 -6.20 1.96 -4.82
CA LEU A 33 -5.58 0.82 -4.15
C LEU A 33 -4.18 1.21 -3.66
N GLY A 34 -3.83 0.74 -2.48
CA GLY A 34 -2.47 0.75 -1.98
C GLY A 34 -2.10 -0.59 -1.36
N ILE A 35 -0.89 -1.06 -1.64
CA ILE A 35 -0.31 -2.24 -1.01
C ILE A 35 1.11 -1.95 -0.59
N ASP A 36 1.49 -2.46 0.57
CA ASP A 36 2.87 -2.43 1.01
C ASP A 36 3.26 -3.68 1.81
N VAL A 37 4.56 -4.01 1.74
CA VAL A 37 5.16 -5.16 2.41
C VAL A 37 6.42 -4.71 3.13
N VAL A 38 6.46 -4.93 4.44
CA VAL A 38 7.60 -4.64 5.30
C VAL A 38 8.24 -5.95 5.76
N ASP A 39 9.54 -6.09 5.53
CA ASP A 39 10.35 -7.14 6.13
C ASP A 39 10.57 -6.83 7.61
N VAL A 40 10.07 -7.70 8.50
CA VAL A 40 10.07 -7.46 9.95
C VAL A 40 11.48 -7.45 10.51
N SER A 41 12.34 -8.37 10.07
CA SER A 41 13.74 -8.46 10.54
C SER A 41 14.56 -7.24 10.16
N ARG A 42 14.38 -6.70 8.95
CA ARG A 42 15.00 -5.44 8.52
C ARG A 42 14.44 -4.26 9.30
N PHE A 43 13.14 -4.21 9.50
CA PHE A 43 12.51 -3.15 10.28
C PHE A 43 12.97 -3.15 11.73
N GLU A 44 13.13 -4.32 12.36
CA GLU A 44 13.68 -4.48 13.70
C GLU A 44 15.10 -3.94 13.81
N ARG A 45 15.98 -4.26 12.86
CA ARG A 45 17.34 -3.69 12.81
C ARG A 45 17.31 -2.17 12.74
N VAL A 46 16.44 -1.60 11.90
CA VAL A 46 16.29 -0.15 11.77
C VAL A 46 15.73 0.47 13.06
N LEU A 47 14.75 -0.17 13.69
CA LEU A 47 14.21 0.25 14.98
C LEU A 47 15.27 0.20 16.09
N ALA A 48 16.15 -0.81 16.10
CA ALA A 48 17.23 -0.91 17.08
C ALA A 48 18.27 0.22 16.87
N LEU A 49 18.63 0.49 15.62
CA LEU A 49 19.63 1.51 15.27
C LEU A 49 19.15 2.95 15.49
N ARG A 50 17.87 3.24 15.20
CA ARG A 50 17.30 4.59 15.30
C ARG A 50 16.49 4.83 16.57
N GLY A 51 16.15 3.75 17.27
CA GLY A 51 15.45 3.74 18.53
C GLY A 51 14.19 4.60 18.53
N ASP A 52 14.11 5.37 19.60
CA ASP A 52 12.97 6.20 19.96
C ASP A 52 12.69 7.37 19.00
N ALA A 53 13.72 7.90 18.34
CA ALA A 53 13.57 8.99 17.38
C ALA A 53 12.71 8.55 16.18
N LEU A 54 12.96 7.35 15.66
CA LEU A 54 12.15 6.78 14.59
C LEU A 54 10.73 6.50 15.06
N ARG A 55 10.57 5.91 16.26
CA ARG A 55 9.26 5.60 16.83
C ARG A 55 8.37 6.83 16.92
N ARG A 56 8.90 7.94 17.47
CA ARG A 56 8.18 9.21 17.62
C ARG A 56 7.93 9.94 16.30
N ARG A 57 8.80 9.73 15.29
CA ARG A 57 8.63 10.32 13.96
C ARG A 57 7.51 9.62 13.16
N VAL A 58 7.43 8.30 13.26
CA VAL A 58 6.57 7.47 12.39
C VAL A 58 5.20 7.21 13.01
N PHE A 59 5.16 6.91 14.30
CA PHE A 59 3.95 6.41 14.96
C PHE A 59 3.33 7.46 15.88
N THR A 60 2.00 7.45 15.96
CA THR A 60 1.29 8.24 16.97
C THR A 60 1.47 7.62 18.35
N PRO A 61 1.28 8.40 19.44
CA PRO A 61 1.28 7.84 20.79
C PRO A 61 0.25 6.71 20.98
N ALA A 62 -0.91 6.78 20.31
CA ALA A 62 -1.92 5.74 20.39
C ALA A 62 -1.48 4.44 19.70
N GLU A 63 -0.83 4.53 18.53
CA GLU A 63 -0.25 3.38 17.84
C GLU A 63 0.85 2.71 18.66
N LEU A 64 1.74 3.50 19.26
CA LEU A 64 2.81 2.98 20.12
C LEU A 64 2.25 2.22 21.32
N ARG A 65 1.22 2.77 21.99
CA ARG A 65 0.50 2.09 23.09
C ARG A 65 -0.17 0.81 22.62
N ALA A 66 -0.86 0.84 21.48
CA ALA A 66 -1.55 -0.32 20.92
C ALA A 66 -0.59 -1.45 20.53
N CYS A 67 0.62 -1.13 20.06
CA CYS A 67 1.61 -2.11 19.67
C CYS A 67 2.37 -2.73 20.85
N ARG A 68 2.31 -2.14 22.06
CA ARG A 68 2.95 -2.66 23.28
C ARG A 68 4.43 -3.03 23.08
N GLY A 69 5.15 -2.21 22.32
CA GLY A 69 6.56 -2.41 22.02
C GLY A 69 6.89 -3.55 21.03
N ARG A 70 5.91 -4.31 20.54
CA ARG A 70 6.13 -5.43 19.60
C ARG A 70 6.53 -4.92 18.21
N PRO A 71 7.75 -5.21 17.72
CA PRO A 71 8.20 -4.71 16.42
C PRO A 71 7.36 -5.19 15.24
N GLU A 72 6.93 -6.46 15.26
CA GLU A 72 6.01 -7.04 14.27
C GLU A 72 4.70 -6.23 14.12
N ARG A 73 4.15 -5.73 15.23
CA ARG A 73 2.92 -4.91 15.21
C ARG A 73 3.20 -3.52 14.63
N LEU A 74 4.34 -2.93 14.98
CA LEU A 74 4.79 -1.65 14.41
C LEU A 74 5.10 -1.78 12.91
N ALA A 75 5.67 -2.90 12.46
CA ALA A 75 5.92 -3.19 11.05
C ALA A 75 4.60 -3.22 10.25
N ARG A 76 3.54 -3.84 10.78
CA ARG A 76 2.20 -3.79 10.17
C ARG A 76 1.65 -2.37 10.08
N ARG A 77 1.94 -1.50 11.05
CA ARG A 77 1.51 -0.09 11.00
C ARG A 77 2.33 0.72 10.02
N MET A 78 3.63 0.44 9.90
CA MET A 78 4.49 1.00 8.86
C MET A 78 3.92 0.66 7.48
N ALA A 79 3.69 -0.63 7.20
CA ALA A 79 3.11 -1.09 5.94
C ALA A 79 1.76 -0.41 5.64
N ALA A 80 0.89 -0.28 6.64
CA ALA A 80 -0.39 0.39 6.48
C ALA A 80 -0.24 1.87 6.07
N LYS A 81 0.69 2.59 6.71
CA LYS A 81 0.97 4.00 6.39
C LYS A 81 1.51 4.15 4.97
N GLU A 82 2.40 3.26 4.55
CA GLU A 82 2.92 3.25 3.18
C GLU A 82 1.82 2.92 2.16
N ALA A 83 0.98 1.92 2.45
CA ALA A 83 -0.14 1.55 1.60
C ALA A 83 -1.11 2.72 1.40
N VAL A 84 -1.44 3.46 2.47
CA VAL A 84 -2.27 4.67 2.38
C VAL A 84 -1.60 5.75 1.52
N ALA A 85 -0.30 6.01 1.73
CA ALA A 85 0.44 7.00 0.93
C ALA A 85 0.46 6.65 -0.57
N LYS A 86 0.50 5.36 -0.91
CA LYS A 86 0.40 4.88 -2.29
C LYS A 86 -1.00 5.06 -2.86
N ALA A 87 -2.05 4.75 -2.09
CA ALA A 87 -3.43 4.98 -2.52
C ALA A 87 -3.74 6.46 -2.79
N LEU A 88 -3.14 7.35 -2.00
CA LEU A 88 -3.20 8.81 -2.19
C LEU A 88 -2.33 9.31 -3.35
N SER A 89 -1.47 8.47 -3.94
CA SER A 89 -0.49 8.86 -4.97
C SER A 89 0.42 10.04 -4.59
N THR A 90 0.63 10.27 -3.30
CA THR A 90 1.55 11.30 -2.81
C THR A 90 2.97 10.76 -2.65
N GLY A 91 3.11 9.44 -2.50
CA GLY A 91 4.31 8.85 -1.92
C GLY A 91 4.51 9.27 -0.47
N ILE A 92 5.63 8.86 0.13
CA ILE A 92 6.00 9.19 1.51
C ILE A 92 6.98 10.36 1.46
N GLY A 93 6.64 11.47 2.11
CA GLY A 93 7.41 12.71 2.05
C GLY A 93 6.51 13.96 2.10
N PRO A 94 5.60 14.12 1.13
CA PRO A 94 4.61 15.22 1.16
C PRO A 94 3.59 15.07 2.29
N VAL A 95 3.37 13.83 2.74
CA VAL A 95 2.51 13.48 3.86
C VAL A 95 3.37 13.03 5.04
N ALA A 96 3.12 13.59 6.22
CA ALA A 96 3.82 13.16 7.43
C ALA A 96 3.34 11.76 7.83
N TRP A 97 4.25 10.91 8.31
CA TRP A 97 3.90 9.56 8.77
C TRP A 97 2.77 9.52 9.82
N ARG A 98 2.70 10.53 10.68
CA ARG A 98 1.68 10.65 11.73
C ARG A 98 0.35 11.21 11.24
N ASP A 99 0.30 11.73 10.02
CA ASP A 99 -0.96 12.14 9.38
C ASP A 99 -1.79 10.93 8.94
N VAL A 100 -1.19 9.74 8.89
CA VAL A 100 -1.88 8.48 8.68
C VAL A 100 -1.82 7.70 9.99
N GLU A 101 -2.94 7.50 10.65
CA GLU A 101 -3.00 6.73 11.89
C GLU A 101 -3.83 5.47 11.71
N VAL A 102 -3.30 4.34 12.17
CA VAL A 102 -4.00 3.05 12.17
C VAL A 102 -4.65 2.82 13.53
N LEU A 103 -5.97 2.89 13.53
CA LEU A 103 -6.78 2.61 14.70
C LEU A 103 -6.94 1.10 14.90
N SER A 104 -6.80 0.66 16.15
CA SER A 104 -7.02 -0.73 16.55
C SER A 104 -8.35 -0.82 17.31
N GLY A 105 -9.21 -1.78 16.98
CA GLY A 105 -10.49 -2.02 17.63
C GLY A 105 -10.85 -3.51 17.65
N GLN A 106 -12.04 -3.88 18.17
CA GLN A 106 -12.50 -5.27 18.16
C GLN A 106 -12.84 -5.82 16.76
N GLY A 107 -12.76 -5.00 15.71
CA GLY A 107 -13.03 -5.40 14.32
C GLY A 107 -11.85 -5.13 13.39
N ALA A 108 -12.15 -4.91 12.10
CA ALA A 108 -11.15 -4.54 11.12
C ALA A 108 -10.42 -3.24 11.53
N PRO A 109 -9.09 -3.15 11.33
CA PRO A 109 -8.36 -1.92 11.60
C PRO A 109 -8.90 -0.78 10.73
N ALA A 110 -8.93 0.42 11.29
CA ALA A 110 -9.41 1.61 10.58
C ALA A 110 -8.26 2.60 10.34
N VAL A 111 -8.42 3.44 9.32
CA VAL A 111 -7.48 4.53 9.00
C VAL A 111 -8.10 5.85 9.42
N ARG A 112 -7.34 6.64 10.18
CA ARG A 112 -7.65 8.04 10.47
C ARG A 112 -6.62 8.93 9.79
N LEU A 113 -7.08 9.85 8.94
CA LEU A 113 -6.22 10.81 8.27
C LEU A 113 -6.33 12.19 8.92
N THR A 114 -5.19 12.85 9.10
CA THR A 114 -5.09 14.25 9.54
C THR A 114 -4.16 15.03 8.62
N GLY A 115 -4.00 16.34 8.88
CA GLY A 115 -2.98 17.16 8.22
C GLY A 115 -2.97 17.06 6.69
N ALA A 116 -1.78 16.86 6.12
CA ALA A 116 -1.58 16.80 4.68
C ALA A 116 -2.22 15.55 4.06
N ALA A 117 -2.26 14.42 4.77
CA ALA A 117 -2.93 13.20 4.28
C ALA A 117 -4.43 13.43 4.06
N ALA A 118 -5.10 14.06 5.03
CA ALA A 118 -6.52 14.36 4.94
C ALA A 118 -6.83 15.38 3.84
N ALA A 119 -5.95 16.38 3.65
CA ALA A 119 -6.08 17.34 2.56
C ALA A 119 -5.94 16.65 1.19
N ALA A 120 -4.96 15.77 1.02
CA ALA A 120 -4.75 15.00 -0.21
C ALA A 120 -5.93 14.07 -0.52
N ALA A 121 -6.48 13.40 0.50
CA ALA A 121 -7.67 12.56 0.35
C ALA A 121 -8.88 13.37 -0.12
N ARG A 122 -9.13 14.53 0.51
CA ARG A 122 -10.22 15.44 0.15
C ARG A 122 -10.09 16.00 -1.26
N ALA A 123 -8.88 16.38 -1.68
CA ALA A 123 -8.62 16.86 -3.05
C ALA A 123 -8.93 15.80 -4.12
N GLN A 124 -8.90 14.52 -3.75
CA GLN A 124 -9.24 13.38 -4.61
C GLN A 124 -10.67 12.86 -4.39
N GLY A 125 -11.46 13.49 -3.52
CA GLY A 125 -12.81 13.04 -3.18
C GLY A 125 -12.88 11.72 -2.41
N LEU A 126 -11.79 11.29 -1.77
CA LEU A 126 -11.71 10.02 -1.03
C LEU A 126 -12.13 10.21 0.42
N ASP A 127 -13.12 9.45 0.88
CA ASP A 127 -13.69 9.56 2.22
C ASP A 127 -13.91 8.22 2.92
N ARG A 128 -13.92 7.09 2.19
CA ARG A 128 -14.02 5.74 2.77
C ARG A 128 -12.76 4.93 2.57
N TRP A 129 -12.32 4.29 3.65
CA TRP A 129 -11.05 3.55 3.71
C TRP A 129 -11.29 2.17 4.30
N ALA A 130 -10.99 1.13 3.52
CA ALA A 130 -10.96 -0.25 3.99
C ALA A 130 -9.49 -0.69 4.09
N LEU A 131 -9.08 -1.16 5.28
CA LEU A 131 -7.71 -1.60 5.55
C LEU A 131 -7.72 -3.07 5.99
N SER A 132 -6.85 -3.86 5.38
CA SER A 132 -6.53 -5.21 5.82
C SER A 132 -5.04 -5.32 6.12
N LEU A 133 -4.72 -6.05 7.19
CA LEU A 133 -3.37 -6.26 7.67
C LEU A 133 -3.12 -7.74 7.84
N ALA A 134 -2.02 -8.22 7.30
CA ALA A 134 -1.56 -9.59 7.46
C ALA A 134 -0.13 -9.62 7.97
N GLY A 135 0.28 -10.76 8.52
CA GLY A 135 1.70 -11.04 8.66
C GLY A 135 1.93 -12.53 8.69
N ASP A 136 2.96 -12.95 7.97
CA ASP A 136 3.37 -14.35 7.84
C ASP A 136 4.85 -14.40 7.40
N GLY A 137 5.59 -15.43 7.84
CA GLY A 137 6.96 -15.69 7.40
C GLY A 137 7.93 -14.51 7.55
N GLY A 138 7.80 -13.71 8.62
CA GLY A 138 8.65 -12.53 8.84
C GLY A 138 8.29 -11.30 8.01
N ARG A 139 7.14 -11.30 7.34
CA ARG A 139 6.62 -10.17 6.55
C ARG A 139 5.39 -9.57 7.22
N ALA A 140 5.27 -8.27 7.16
CA ALA A 140 4.07 -7.52 7.48
C ALA A 140 3.49 -6.94 6.19
N VAL A 141 2.22 -7.21 5.91
CA VAL A 141 1.56 -6.78 4.68
C VAL A 141 0.37 -5.91 5.03
N ALA A 142 0.17 -4.84 4.28
CA ALA A 142 -1.03 -4.03 4.35
C ALA A 142 -1.62 -3.80 2.96
N VAL A 143 -2.95 -3.92 2.87
CA VAL A 143 -3.72 -3.58 1.67
C VAL A 143 -4.78 -2.57 2.08
N VAL A 144 -4.90 -1.49 1.31
CA VAL A 144 -5.90 -0.46 1.53
C VAL A 144 -6.67 -0.17 0.24
N VAL A 145 -7.98 -0.01 0.37
CA VAL A 145 -8.85 0.50 -0.68
C VAL A 145 -9.49 1.79 -0.21
N ALA A 146 -9.37 2.85 -1.00
CA ALA A 146 -10.04 4.11 -0.76
C ALA A 146 -11.08 4.38 -1.85
N THR A 147 -12.27 4.82 -1.46
CA THR A 147 -13.36 5.17 -2.37
C THR A 147 -13.94 6.53 -2.01
N ALA A 148 -14.55 7.18 -3.00
CA ALA A 148 -15.50 8.25 -2.76
C ALA A 148 -16.85 7.64 -2.36
N VAL A 149 -17.60 8.29 -1.47
CA VAL A 149 -19.04 8.08 -1.39
C VAL A 149 -19.61 8.55 -2.72
N GLY A 150 -20.06 7.60 -3.55
CA GLY A 150 -20.87 7.94 -4.72
C GLY A 150 -22.01 8.84 -4.26
N GLN A 151 -22.09 10.04 -4.84
CA GLN A 151 -23.24 10.93 -4.66
C GLN A 151 -24.47 10.10 -5.01
N ARG A 152 -25.26 9.74 -3.99
CA ARG A 152 -26.58 9.15 -4.18
C ARG A 152 -27.57 10.26 -4.49
#